data_AF-K1Z9W7-F1
#
_entry.id   AF-K1Z9W7-F1
#
_cell.length_a   1.000
_cell.length_b   1.000
_cell.length_c   1.000
_cell.angle_alpha   90.00
_cell.angle_beta   90.00
_cell.angle_gamma   90.00
#
_symmetry.space_group_name_H-M   'P 1'
#
loop_
_entity.id
_entity.type
_entity.pdbx_description
1 polymer ?
#
loop_
_entity_poly.entity_id
_entity_poly.type
_entity_poly.pdbx_seq_one_letter_code
_entity_poly.pdbx_strand_id
1 'polypeptide(L)'
;MKSKKKIRFYKEKFIELVLLLAASSSIFITFGIVSILVYESTVFFKKVPFRDFLFDTQWTPLFAEAHYGIMPLVCGTLVTTMVALLVAIPAGTIMALYLSEYASYKSREIIKPALELLSAIPTVVYGYF
;
A
#
# COMPACT_ATOMS: atom_id res chain seq x y z
N MET A 1 11.76 -33.07 -38.51
CA MET A 1 12.26 -32.67 -37.16
C MET A 1 12.85 -31.25 -37.07
N LYS A 2 13.48 -30.67 -38.11
CA LYS A 2 14.12 -29.32 -38.04
C LYS A 2 13.14 -28.12 -37.96
N SER A 3 11.94 -28.23 -38.53
CA SER A 3 10.93 -27.13 -38.53
C SER A 3 10.36 -26.82 -37.13
N LYS A 4 10.09 -27.84 -36.30
CA LYS A 4 9.59 -27.67 -34.92
C LYS A 4 10.58 -26.93 -34.01
N LYS A 5 11.91 -27.10 -34.22
CA LYS A 5 12.95 -26.38 -33.46
C LYS A 5 12.98 -24.87 -33.77
N LYS A 6 12.80 -24.47 -35.03
CA LYS A 6 12.77 -23.05 -35.42
C LYS A 6 11.56 -22.31 -34.82
N ILE A 7 10.38 -22.92 -34.87
CA ILE A 7 9.15 -22.33 -34.30
C ILE A 7 9.28 -22.12 -32.79
N ARG A 8 9.89 -23.07 -32.06
CA ARG A 8 10.12 -22.93 -30.62
C ARG A 8 11.10 -21.81 -30.29
N PHE A 9 12.18 -21.67 -31.06
CA PHE A 9 13.16 -20.58 -30.89
C PHE A 9 12.57 -19.18 -31.09
N TYR A 10 11.72 -18.98 -32.11
CA TYR A 10 11.05 -17.69 -32.32
C TYR A 10 10.03 -17.37 -31.22
N LYS A 11 9.31 -18.39 -30.71
CA LYS A 11 8.40 -18.21 -29.56
C LYS A 11 9.15 -17.84 -28.29
N GLU A 12 10.27 -18.49 -28.01
CA GLU A 12 11.13 -18.18 -26.85
C GLU A 12 11.65 -16.74 -26.92
N LYS A 13 12.19 -16.31 -28.07
CA LYS A 13 12.63 -14.91 -28.26
C LYS A 13 11.49 -13.88 -28.16
N PHE A 14 10.29 -14.22 -28.62
CA PHE A 14 9.14 -13.34 -28.49
C PHE A 14 8.73 -13.15 -27.02
N ILE A 15 8.67 -14.24 -26.25
CA ILE A 15 8.39 -14.20 -24.81
C ILE A 15 9.47 -13.40 -24.08
N GLU A 16 10.75 -13.65 -24.37
CA GLU A 16 11.88 -12.91 -23.81
C GLU A 16 11.78 -11.41 -24.10
N LEU A 17 11.42 -11.03 -25.33
CA LEU A 17 11.22 -9.63 -25.71
C LEU A 17 10.04 -9.01 -24.97
N VAL A 18 8.91 -9.71 -24.84
CA VAL A 18 7.74 -9.20 -24.10
C VAL A 18 8.07 -9.01 -22.62
N LEU A 19 8.76 -9.97 -22.00
CA LEU A 19 9.20 -9.86 -20.61
C LEU A 19 10.20 -8.72 -20.43
N LEU A 20 11.13 -8.53 -21.36
CA LEU A 20 12.09 -7.42 -21.33
C LEU A 20 11.35 -6.08 -21.45
N LEU A 21 10.43 -5.94 -22.41
CA LEU A 21 9.63 -4.73 -22.56
C LEU A 21 8.76 -4.44 -21.34
N ALA A 22 8.18 -5.47 -20.72
CA ALA A 22 7.40 -5.31 -19.49
C ALA A 22 8.27 -4.86 -18.30
N ALA A 23 9.46 -5.43 -18.15
CA ALA A 23 10.40 -5.01 -17.11
C ALA A 23 10.92 -3.59 -17.36
N SER A 24 11.31 -3.27 -18.60
CA SER A 24 11.75 -1.92 -18.97
C SER A 24 10.64 -0.88 -18.79
N SER A 25 9.41 -1.18 -19.20
CA SER A 25 8.28 -0.25 -19.03
C SER A 25 8.00 0.03 -17.56
N SER A 26 8.08 -0.97 -16.69
CA SER A 26 7.96 -0.77 -15.24
C SER A 26 9.01 0.22 -14.71
N ILE A 27 10.28 0.06 -15.10
CA ILE A 27 11.37 0.98 -14.71
C ILE A 27 11.10 2.40 -15.21
N PHE A 28 10.71 2.55 -16.49
CA PHE A 28 10.40 3.86 -17.07
C PHE A 28 9.22 4.55 -16.38
N ILE A 29 8.16 3.79 -16.06
CA ILE A 29 7.00 4.32 -15.33
C ILE A 29 7.42 4.78 -13.94
N THR A 30 8.18 3.97 -13.20
CA THR A 30 8.68 4.35 -11.88
C THR A 30 9.55 5.61 -11.96
N PHE A 31 10.45 5.69 -12.93
CA PHE A 31 11.27 6.88 -13.14
C PHE A 31 10.41 8.12 -13.49
N GLY A 32 9.37 7.94 -14.30
CA GLY A 32 8.39 8.99 -14.62
C GLY A 32 7.65 9.48 -13.38
N ILE A 33 7.15 8.57 -12.52
CA ILE A 33 6.48 8.90 -11.26
C ILE A 33 7.42 9.71 -10.37
N VAL A 34 8.65 9.24 -10.15
CA VAL A 34 9.64 9.94 -9.31
C VAL A 34 9.95 11.33 -9.89
N SER A 35 10.13 11.44 -11.21
CA SER A 35 10.42 12.72 -11.87
C SER A 35 9.29 13.73 -11.69
N ILE A 36 8.03 13.31 -11.85
CA ILE A 36 6.84 14.15 -11.64
C ILE A 36 6.76 14.57 -10.16
N LEU A 37 6.95 13.64 -9.22
CA LEU A 37 6.91 13.93 -7.79
C LEU A 37 7.97 14.96 -7.40
N VAL A 38 9.20 14.83 -7.91
CA VAL A 38 10.27 15.80 -7.66
C VAL A 38 9.91 17.16 -8.25
N TYR A 39 9.43 17.20 -9.51
CA TYR A 39 9.03 18.44 -10.15
C TYR A 39 7.94 19.17 -9.35
N GLU A 40 6.82 18.49 -9.06
CA GLU A 40 5.71 19.08 -8.30
C GLU A 40 6.12 19.48 -6.88
N SER A 41 6.94 18.67 -6.21
CA SER A 41 7.48 19.00 -4.88
C SER A 41 8.32 20.27 -4.92
N THR A 42 9.17 20.46 -5.93
CA THR A 42 9.97 21.69 -6.05
C THR A 42 9.10 22.92 -6.33
N VAL A 43 8.01 22.78 -7.10
CA VAL A 43 7.04 23.86 -7.33
C VAL A 43 6.28 24.20 -6.05
N PHE A 44 5.92 23.19 -5.26
CA PHE A 44 5.27 23.35 -3.96
C PHE A 44 6.16 24.09 -2.95
N PHE A 45 7.42 23.65 -2.77
CA PHE A 45 8.34 24.26 -1.80
C PHE A 45 8.83 25.67 -2.18
N LYS A 46 8.58 26.13 -3.41
CA LYS A 46 8.72 27.55 -3.77
C LYS A 46 7.64 28.44 -3.14
N LYS A 47 6.47 27.87 -2.84
CA LYS A 47 5.32 28.58 -2.24
C LYS A 47 5.26 28.38 -0.73
N VAL A 48 5.62 27.18 -0.26
CA VAL A 48 5.56 26.81 1.15
C VAL A 48 6.98 26.57 1.67
N PRO A 49 7.47 27.36 2.64
CA PRO A 49 8.78 27.13 3.25
C PRO A 49 8.87 25.73 3.87
N PHE A 50 10.02 25.08 3.71
CA PHE A 50 10.25 23.72 4.25
C PHE A 50 10.04 23.65 5.77
N ARG A 51 10.38 24.72 6.50
CA ARG A 51 10.15 24.82 7.94
C ARG A 51 8.67 24.78 8.29
N ASP A 52 7.84 25.54 7.57
CA ASP A 52 6.40 25.61 7.83
C ASP A 52 5.75 24.27 7.46
N PHE A 53 6.16 23.66 6.36
CA PHE A 53 5.73 22.30 6.02
C PHE A 53 6.02 21.28 7.13
N LEU A 54 7.21 21.33 7.77
CA LEU A 54 7.57 20.36 8.82
C LEU A 54 6.99 20.66 10.20
N PHE A 55 6.94 21.93 10.59
CA PHE A 55 6.68 22.32 11.98
C PHE A 55 5.34 23.03 12.19
N ASP A 56 4.64 23.42 11.13
CA ASP A 56 3.28 23.93 11.27
C ASP A 56 2.35 22.82 11.80
N THR A 57 1.45 23.24 12.67
CA THR A 57 0.53 22.37 13.41
C THR A 57 -0.87 22.38 12.79
N GLN A 58 -1.03 23.02 11.63
CA GLN A 58 -2.31 23.09 10.91
C GLN A 58 -2.24 22.40 9.55
N TRP A 59 -3.31 21.67 9.23
CA TRP A 59 -3.57 21.10 7.90
C TRP A 59 -4.89 21.66 7.38
N THR A 60 -4.82 22.82 6.72
CA THR A 60 -6.00 23.55 6.22
C THR A 60 -5.82 24.01 4.77
N PRO A 61 -5.41 23.14 3.83
CA PRO A 61 -5.07 23.54 2.46
C PRO A 61 -6.24 24.11 1.65
N LEU A 62 -7.48 23.94 2.12
CA LEU A 62 -8.72 24.37 1.47
C LEU A 62 -9.30 25.67 2.08
N PHE A 63 -8.68 26.22 3.12
CA PHE A 63 -9.20 27.40 3.82
C PHE A 63 -8.67 28.69 3.18
N ALA A 64 -9.24 29.84 3.56
CA ALA A 64 -8.78 31.14 3.06
C ALA A 64 -7.30 31.40 3.36
N GLU A 65 -6.84 31.00 4.53
CA GLU A 65 -5.42 30.89 4.88
C GLU A 65 -5.02 29.42 4.80
N ALA A 66 -4.26 29.08 3.76
CA ALA A 66 -3.87 27.71 3.47
C ALA A 66 -2.63 27.30 4.27
N HIS A 67 -2.78 26.31 5.16
CA HIS A 67 -1.68 25.69 5.88
C HIS A 67 -1.42 24.26 5.38
N TYR A 68 -0.14 23.92 5.23
CA TYR A 68 0.32 22.64 4.68
C TYR A 68 1.25 21.89 5.66
N GLY A 69 1.06 22.08 6.97
CA GLY A 69 1.84 21.40 8.00
C GLY A 69 1.64 19.89 7.96
N ILE A 70 2.73 19.13 7.86
CA ILE A 70 2.69 17.65 7.83
C ILE A 70 2.49 17.04 9.21
N MET A 71 2.84 17.77 10.28
CA MET A 71 2.85 17.25 11.64
C MET A 71 1.49 16.66 12.08
N PRO A 72 0.34 17.31 11.84
CA PRO A 72 -0.97 16.73 12.18
C PRO A 72 -1.26 15.41 11.47
N LEU A 73 -0.82 15.25 10.22
CA LEU A 73 -1.00 14.01 9.45
C LEU A 73 -0.15 12.88 10.02
N VAL A 74 1.11 13.17 10.38
CA VAL A 74 2.03 12.20 10.98
C VAL A 74 1.54 11.80 12.37
N CYS A 75 1.22 12.77 13.23
CA CYS A 75 0.67 12.51 14.56
C CYS A 75 -0.65 11.74 14.48
N GLY A 76 -1.57 12.13 13.59
CA GLY A 76 -2.83 11.41 13.36
C GLY A 76 -2.59 9.95 12.97
N THR A 77 -1.68 9.69 12.05
CA THR A 77 -1.29 8.33 11.64
C THR A 77 -0.69 7.53 12.79
N LEU A 78 0.24 8.11 13.55
CA LEU A 78 0.91 7.43 14.65
C LEU A 78 -0.06 7.11 15.79
N VAL A 79 -0.91 8.06 16.18
CA VAL A 79 -1.89 7.88 17.26
C VAL A 79 -2.92 6.83 16.87
N THR A 80 -3.49 6.92 15.67
CA THR A 80 -4.48 5.93 15.19
C THR A 80 -3.87 4.54 15.06
N THR A 81 -2.66 4.42 14.53
CA THR A 81 -1.93 3.15 14.44
C THR A 81 -1.65 2.57 15.83
N MET A 82 -1.18 3.39 16.77
CA MET A 82 -0.89 2.94 18.13
C MET A 82 -2.15 2.41 18.83
N VAL A 83 -3.25 3.15 18.77
CA VAL A 83 -4.54 2.72 19.35
C VAL A 83 -5.02 1.44 18.67
N ALA A 84 -4.93 1.35 17.34
CA ALA A 84 -5.31 0.15 16.61
C ALA A 84 -4.47 -1.07 17.04
N LEU A 85 -3.16 -0.94 17.16
CA LEU A 85 -2.27 -2.02 17.59
C LEU A 85 -2.53 -2.45 19.04
N LEU A 86 -2.79 -1.50 19.94
CA LEU A 86 -3.13 -1.79 21.34
C LEU A 86 -4.38 -2.65 21.48
N VAL A 87 -5.32 -2.55 20.55
CA VAL A 87 -6.55 -3.36 20.54
C VAL A 87 -6.36 -4.64 19.72
N ALA A 88 -5.82 -4.52 18.51
CA ALA A 88 -5.71 -5.61 17.56
C ALA A 88 -4.71 -6.69 17.99
N ILE A 89 -3.59 -6.31 18.62
CA ILE A 89 -2.58 -7.29 19.06
C ILE A 89 -3.16 -8.20 20.17
N PRO A 90 -3.67 -7.69 21.31
CA PRO A 90 -4.21 -8.57 22.34
C PRO A 90 -5.38 -9.43 21.84
N ALA A 91 -6.35 -8.83 21.14
CA ALA A 91 -7.51 -9.55 20.63
C ALA A 91 -7.11 -10.61 19.59
N GLY A 92 -6.24 -10.24 18.64
CA GLY A 92 -5.76 -11.14 17.59
C GLY A 92 -4.93 -12.29 18.14
N THR A 93 -4.06 -12.04 19.12
CA THR A 93 -3.25 -13.09 19.75
C THR A 93 -4.13 -14.07 20.55
N ILE A 94 -5.11 -13.58 21.32
CA ILE A 94 -6.04 -14.45 22.07
C ILE A 94 -6.85 -15.30 21.09
N MET A 95 -7.36 -14.72 20.01
CA MET A 95 -8.12 -15.44 19.00
C MET A 95 -7.28 -16.51 18.30
N ALA A 96 -6.02 -16.19 17.98
CA ALA A 96 -5.08 -17.13 17.38
C ALA A 96 -4.79 -18.31 18.31
N LEU A 97 -4.52 -18.05 19.59
CA LEU A 97 -4.27 -19.09 20.60
C LEU A 97 -5.50 -19.99 20.81
N TYR A 98 -6.70 -19.40 20.88
CA TYR A 98 -7.93 -20.17 20.99
C TYR A 98 -8.12 -21.09 19.77
N LEU A 99 -7.94 -20.57 18.55
CA LEU A 99 -8.10 -21.34 17.32
C LEU A 99 -7.02 -22.42 17.12
N SER A 100 -5.82 -22.25 17.70
CA SER A 100 -4.75 -23.24 17.58
C SER A 100 -4.87 -24.38 18.59
N GLU A 101 -5.19 -24.06 19.85
CA GLU A 101 -5.11 -25.04 20.96
C GLU A 101 -6.47 -25.52 21.46
N TYR A 102 -7.50 -24.66 21.44
CA TYR A 102 -8.75 -24.92 22.17
C TYR A 102 -9.97 -25.13 21.26
N ALA A 103 -9.93 -24.67 20.00
CA ALA A 103 -11.07 -24.72 19.11
C ALA A 103 -11.40 -26.15 18.66
N SER A 104 -12.68 -26.51 18.80
CA SER A 104 -13.20 -27.75 18.22
C SER A 104 -13.11 -27.74 16.69
N TYR A 105 -13.09 -28.92 16.07
CA TYR A 105 -13.02 -29.08 14.61
C TYR A 105 -14.06 -28.20 13.87
N LYS A 106 -15.33 -28.25 14.31
CA LYS A 106 -16.43 -27.48 13.72
C LYS A 106 -16.22 -25.96 13.84
N SER A 107 -15.75 -25.50 14.99
CA SER A 107 -15.48 -24.07 15.22
C SER A 107 -14.36 -23.57 14.30
N ARG A 108 -13.30 -24.37 14.14
CA ARG A 108 -12.18 -24.03 13.27
C ARG A 108 -12.60 -23.96 11.80
N GLU A 109 -13.44 -24.88 11.36
CA GLU A 109 -13.94 -24.95 9.98
C GLU A 109 -14.84 -23.76 9.60
N ILE A 110 -15.50 -23.12 10.57
CA ILE A 110 -16.33 -21.92 10.33
C ILE A 110 -15.53 -20.63 10.50
N ILE A 111 -14.81 -20.50 11.60
CA ILE A 111 -14.16 -19.24 11.99
C ILE A 111 -12.96 -18.93 11.09
N LYS A 112 -12.17 -19.94 10.73
CA LYS A 112 -10.94 -19.71 9.94
C LYS A 112 -11.25 -19.16 8.55
N PRO A 113 -12.16 -19.74 7.74
CA PRO A 113 -12.53 -19.15 6.45
C PRO A 113 -13.18 -17.76 6.58
N ALA A 114 -13.96 -17.50 7.64
CA ALA A 114 -14.55 -16.19 7.86
C ALA A 114 -13.48 -15.12 8.10
N LEU A 115 -12.45 -15.41 8.90
CA LEU A 115 -11.31 -14.52 9.11
C LEU A 115 -10.52 -14.29 7.81
N GLU A 116 -10.27 -15.36 7.05
CA GLU A 116 -9.58 -15.26 5.75
C GLU A 116 -10.37 -14.36 4.78
N LEU A 117 -11.69 -14.50 4.73
CA LEU A 117 -12.57 -13.66 3.91
C LEU A 117 -12.54 -12.20 4.37
N LEU A 118 -12.61 -11.93 5.68
CA LEU A 118 -12.52 -10.57 6.22
C LEU A 118 -11.17 -9.91 5.84
N SER A 119 -10.07 -10.66 5.92
CA SER A 119 -8.75 -10.14 5.53
C SER A 119 -8.59 -9.89 4.04
N ALA A 120 -9.41 -10.54 3.21
CA ALA A 120 -9.40 -10.39 1.75
C ALA A 120 -10.20 -9.18 1.26
N ILE A 121 -11.02 -8.55 2.11
CA ILE A 121 -11.80 -7.38 1.74
C ILE A 121 -10.85 -6.19 1.51
N PRO A 122 -10.94 -5.49 0.37
CA PRO A 122 -10.11 -4.33 0.10
C PRO A 122 -10.30 -3.23 1.16
N THR A 123 -9.20 -2.68 1.66
CA THR A 123 -9.22 -1.64 2.71
C THR A 123 -10.03 -0.40 2.32
N VAL A 124 -10.11 -0.08 1.02
CA VAL A 124 -10.95 1.02 0.50
C VAL A 124 -12.44 0.83 0.80
N VAL A 125 -12.93 -0.42 0.85
CA VAL A 125 -14.33 -0.71 1.17
C VAL A 125 -14.62 -0.37 2.63
N TYR A 126 -13.69 -0.67 3.53
CA TYR A 126 -13.82 -0.34 4.94
C TYR A 126 -13.75 1.17 5.22
N GLY A 127 -13.05 1.94 4.39
CA GLY A 127 -12.88 3.39 4.59
C GLY A 127 -13.88 4.29 3.87
N TYR A 128 -14.77 3.75 3.04
CA TYR A 128 -15.73 4.52 2.26
C TYR A 128 -17.05 4.82 3.01
N PHE A 129 -17.32 4.11 4.12
CA PHE A 129 -18.49 4.29 4.98
C PHE A 129 -18.10 4.89 6.34
#